data_AF-A0A8J6K4V9-F1
#
_entry.id   AF-A0A8J6K4V9-F1
#
_cell.length_a   1.000
_cell.length_b   1.000
_cell.length_c   1.000
_cell.angle_alpha   90.00
_cell.angle_beta   90.00
_cell.angle_gamma   90.00
#
_symmetry.space_group_name_H-M   'P 1'
#
loop_
_entity.id
_entity.type
_entity.pdbx_description
1 polymer ?
#
loop_
_entity_poly.entity_id
_entity_poly.type
_entity_poly.pdbx_seq_one_letter_code
_entity_poly.pdbx_strand_id
1 'polypeptide(L)'
;MCSPAAERVDYEPSKKVKSTDGTSRHSEADYQQSSHATTENTLHNEAQRTDAGSCEPVAQEWKSNSYSRPATKAQKQGNTGKGTRRLTSEDVKCRQSFFNRLYKRVAWKLVSSGGFSPNLNHTEVLSSSVESLSSTLDIAFVPLKDLADLPQNKTTQENIVCELRCQGVYLGMGCGKTKENAKAVASREAIKVFLKKKVVVKICKRKYCGQDVEDLALLDEESRCPNLPPAVKNPLEII
;
A
#
# COMPACT_ATOMS: atom_id res chain seq x y z
N MET A 1 -0.52 -83.78 36.63
CA MET A 1 0.32 -82.63 36.97
C MET A 1 -0.61 -81.43 37.15
N CYS A 2 -0.81 -80.95 38.37
CA CYS A 2 -1.76 -79.89 38.74
C CYS A 2 -1.00 -78.72 39.38
N SER A 3 -1.40 -77.48 39.04
CA SER A 3 -0.98 -76.14 39.54
C SER A 3 -1.21 -75.93 41.06
N PRO A 4 -1.05 -74.74 41.74
CA PRO A 4 -0.87 -73.33 41.28
C PRO A 4 -0.01 -72.38 42.21
N ALA A 5 -0.17 -71.04 41.98
CA ALA A 5 -0.04 -69.88 42.92
C ALA A 5 1.39 -69.34 43.24
N ALA A 6 1.65 -68.06 43.52
CA ALA A 6 0.93 -66.77 43.47
C ALA A 6 1.95 -65.61 43.72
N GLU A 7 1.64 -64.43 43.16
CA GLU A 7 1.65 -63.07 43.77
C GLU A 7 2.88 -62.52 44.55
N ARG A 8 3.39 -61.35 44.11
CA ARG A 8 3.60 -60.19 45.01
C ARG A 8 3.60 -58.86 44.25
N VAL A 9 2.77 -57.97 44.78
CA VAL A 9 2.53 -56.55 44.49
C VAL A 9 3.45 -55.72 45.39
N ASP A 10 3.94 -54.55 44.93
CA ASP A 10 4.29 -53.37 45.77
C ASP A 10 4.52 -52.18 44.80
N TYR A 11 3.52 -51.34 44.53
CA TYR A 11 3.07 -50.12 45.23
C TYR A 11 4.08 -48.96 45.24
N GLU A 12 3.58 -47.83 44.71
CA GLU A 12 4.20 -46.51 44.53
C GLU A 12 4.42 -45.76 45.87
N PRO A 13 5.14 -44.64 45.87
CA PRO A 13 4.40 -43.44 46.28
C PRO A 13 4.76 -42.16 45.50
N SER A 14 3.71 -41.53 44.97
CA SER A 14 3.62 -40.13 44.59
C SER A 14 3.79 -39.18 45.78
N LYS A 15 4.68 -38.17 45.69
CA LYS A 15 4.65 -36.83 46.33
C LYS A 15 5.54 -35.90 45.46
N LYS A 16 5.29 -34.62 45.19
CA LYS A 16 4.49 -33.59 45.86
C LYS A 16 4.34 -32.39 44.90
N VAL A 17 3.15 -31.81 44.86
CA VAL A 17 2.85 -30.48 44.30
C VAL A 17 3.57 -29.40 45.11
N LYS A 18 4.10 -28.35 44.45
CA LYS A 18 4.25 -27.04 45.08
C LYS A 18 3.98 -25.91 44.07
N SER A 19 2.81 -25.31 44.27
CA SER A 19 2.42 -23.97 43.82
C SER A 19 3.26 -22.92 44.54
N THR A 20 3.68 -21.87 43.82
CA THR A 20 3.93 -20.54 44.39
C THR A 20 3.56 -19.49 43.35
N ASP A 21 2.47 -18.77 43.65
CA ASP A 21 2.19 -17.42 43.18
C ASP A 21 3.36 -16.49 43.51
N GLY A 22 3.67 -15.60 42.57
CA GLY A 22 4.74 -14.62 42.69
C GLY A 22 4.38 -13.36 41.92
N THR A 23 3.49 -12.56 42.51
CA THR A 23 3.28 -11.15 42.19
C THR A 23 4.63 -10.41 42.20
N SER A 24 5.01 -9.79 41.08
CA SER A 24 6.02 -8.74 41.10
C SER A 24 5.53 -7.54 40.31
N ARG A 25 5.12 -6.53 41.09
CA ARG A 25 4.97 -5.14 40.67
C ARG A 25 6.36 -4.60 40.38
N HIS A 26 6.56 -4.06 39.18
CA HIS A 26 7.64 -3.12 38.93
C HIS A 26 7.05 -1.84 38.32
N SER A 27 6.93 -0.85 39.21
CA SER A 27 7.16 0.58 39.00
C SER A 27 6.66 1.22 37.70
N GLU A 28 5.45 1.78 37.77
CA GLU A 28 5.12 3.04 37.11
C GLU A 28 6.10 4.12 37.60
N ALA A 29 6.84 4.71 36.67
CA ALA A 29 7.58 5.93 36.90
C ALA A 29 6.71 7.10 36.43
N ASP A 30 6.40 7.97 37.39
CA ASP A 30 5.77 9.27 37.21
C ASP A 30 6.47 10.10 36.12
N TYR A 31 5.67 10.63 35.19
CA TYR A 31 6.05 11.84 34.46
C TYR A 31 4.85 12.77 34.41
N GLN A 32 4.84 13.72 35.35
CA GLN A 32 3.85 14.78 35.47
C GLN A 32 4.58 16.14 35.46
N GLN A 33 3.95 17.11 34.78
CA GLN A 33 4.30 18.55 34.66
C GLN A 33 5.50 18.87 33.76
N SER A 34 5.47 19.85 32.86
CA SER A 34 4.91 21.22 32.84
C SER A 34 4.98 21.68 31.35
N SER A 35 4.24 22.62 30.77
CA SER A 35 3.71 23.92 31.23
C SER A 35 2.67 24.45 30.25
N HIS A 36 1.69 25.17 30.77
CA HIS A 36 0.78 26.06 30.05
C HIS A 36 1.53 27.25 29.41
N ALA A 37 1.03 27.72 28.26
CA ALA A 37 1.13 29.11 27.86
C ALA A 37 -0.16 29.53 27.13
N THR A 38 -0.93 30.38 27.80
CA THR A 38 -2.07 31.14 27.31
C THR A 38 -1.56 32.33 26.50
N THR A 39 -2.19 32.66 25.38
CA THR A 39 -2.49 34.07 25.05
C THR A 39 -3.58 34.17 23.99
N GLU A 40 -4.49 35.10 24.28
CA GLU A 40 -5.67 35.51 23.56
C GLU A 40 -5.31 36.33 22.31
N ASN A 41 -6.22 36.34 21.31
CA ASN A 41 -6.54 37.50 20.47
C ASN A 41 -7.79 37.12 19.64
N THR A 42 -8.97 37.57 20.02
CA THR A 42 -9.61 38.88 19.72
C THR A 42 -10.05 39.01 18.26
N LEU A 43 -11.38 39.16 18.13
CA LEU A 43 -12.21 39.33 16.95
C LEU A 43 -12.07 40.71 16.27
N HIS A 44 -12.61 40.77 15.04
CA HIS A 44 -13.01 41.91 14.17
C HIS A 44 -12.03 42.32 13.05
N ASN A 45 -12.44 42.08 11.79
CA ASN A 45 -13.01 43.17 10.99
C ASN A 45 -13.72 42.68 9.72
N GLU A 46 -14.84 43.33 9.45
CA GLU A 46 -15.67 43.26 8.25
C GLU A 46 -15.05 43.98 7.04
N ALA A 47 -15.59 43.60 5.86
CA ALA A 47 -15.77 44.36 4.63
C ALA A 47 -14.53 44.85 3.85
N GLN A 48 -14.42 44.39 2.59
CA GLN A 48 -14.76 45.22 1.44
C GLN A 48 -14.78 44.41 0.12
N ARG A 49 -15.80 44.70 -0.68
CA ARG A 49 -15.99 44.32 -2.09
C ARG A 49 -15.10 45.18 -2.99
N THR A 50 -14.69 44.62 -4.14
CA THR A 50 -14.40 45.19 -5.48
C THR A 50 -13.43 44.23 -6.17
N ASP A 51 -13.40 43.93 -7.46
CA ASP A 51 -14.27 44.06 -8.64
C ASP A 51 -13.62 43.13 -9.69
N ALA A 52 -14.29 42.97 -10.82
CA ALA A 52 -14.10 42.10 -11.96
C ALA A 52 -12.68 41.90 -12.53
N GLY A 53 -12.51 40.73 -13.16
CA GLY A 53 -11.39 40.40 -14.04
C GLY A 53 -11.58 39.06 -14.75
N SER A 54 -12.66 38.93 -15.51
CA SER A 54 -12.92 37.80 -16.43
C SER A 54 -12.25 38.07 -17.78
N CYS A 55 -11.54 37.09 -18.33
CA CYS A 55 -11.16 37.07 -19.74
C CYS A 55 -11.56 35.72 -20.34
N GLU A 56 -12.67 35.75 -21.08
CA GLU A 56 -13.13 34.74 -22.02
C GLU A 56 -13.31 35.43 -23.41
N PRO A 57 -13.41 34.66 -24.50
CA PRO A 57 -12.65 34.90 -25.73
C PRO A 57 -13.39 35.70 -26.81
N VAL A 58 -12.63 36.25 -27.76
CA VAL A 58 -13.15 36.81 -29.02
C VAL A 58 -12.77 35.90 -30.19
N ALA A 59 -13.81 35.47 -30.91
CA ALA A 59 -13.76 34.76 -32.18
C ALA A 59 -13.38 35.68 -33.34
N GLN A 60 -12.73 35.14 -34.37
CA GLN A 60 -12.80 35.69 -35.73
C GLN A 60 -12.80 34.57 -36.78
N GLU A 61 -13.85 34.63 -37.60
CA GLU A 61 -14.22 33.76 -38.72
C GLU A 61 -13.45 34.13 -39.99
N TRP A 62 -13.02 33.15 -40.79
CA TRP A 62 -12.76 33.35 -42.21
C TRP A 62 -13.17 32.10 -43.02
N LYS A 63 -13.89 32.33 -44.12
CA LYS A 63 -14.46 31.34 -45.03
C LYS A 63 -13.56 31.11 -46.25
N SER A 64 -13.49 29.84 -46.64
CA SER A 64 -13.38 29.26 -47.99
C SER A 64 -12.18 29.59 -48.90
N ASN A 65 -11.42 28.55 -49.29
CA ASN A 65 -11.37 28.15 -50.71
C ASN A 65 -10.77 26.76 -50.95
N SER A 66 -11.33 26.06 -51.94
CA SER A 66 -11.01 24.71 -52.37
C SER A 66 -10.35 24.72 -53.76
N TYR A 67 -9.12 24.20 -53.88
CA TYR A 67 -8.51 23.79 -55.16
C TYR A 67 -7.52 22.64 -54.94
N SER A 68 -7.37 21.79 -55.95
CA SER A 68 -6.81 20.43 -55.88
C SER A 68 -5.38 20.28 -56.41
N ARG A 69 -4.64 19.28 -55.84
CA ARG A 69 -3.52 18.43 -56.38
C ARG A 69 -2.12 19.06 -56.58
N PRO A 70 -1.00 18.28 -56.72
CA PRO A 70 -0.81 16.81 -56.74
C PRO A 70 0.30 16.26 -55.78
N ALA A 71 0.49 14.93 -55.85
CA ALA A 71 1.34 14.06 -55.02
C ALA A 71 2.86 14.33 -55.02
N THR A 72 3.52 13.99 -53.91
CA THR A 72 4.94 13.59 -53.89
C THR A 72 5.23 12.53 -52.82
N LYS A 73 5.83 11.43 -53.30
CA LYS A 73 6.61 10.36 -52.67
C LYS A 73 6.41 10.02 -51.18
N ALA A 74 5.91 8.79 -51.01
CA ALA A 74 6.28 7.78 -50.02
C ALA A 74 7.33 8.15 -48.96
N GLN A 75 6.89 8.10 -47.70
CA GLN A 75 7.72 7.58 -46.62
C GLN A 75 6.89 6.59 -45.81
N LYS A 76 7.09 5.30 -46.10
CA LYS A 76 6.75 4.21 -45.18
C LYS A 76 7.64 4.39 -43.94
N GLN A 77 7.09 4.94 -42.87
CA GLN A 77 7.49 4.63 -41.51
C GLN A 77 6.32 3.82 -40.95
N GLY A 78 6.36 2.49 -40.99
CA GLY A 78 7.41 1.71 -40.34
C GLY A 78 7.03 1.64 -38.88
N ASN A 79 6.22 0.63 -38.54
CA ASN A 79 5.81 0.21 -37.21
C ASN A 79 6.95 0.40 -36.19
N THR A 80 6.96 1.50 -35.43
CA THR A 80 7.88 1.67 -34.30
C THR A 80 7.23 1.03 -33.09
N GLY A 81 7.68 -0.19 -32.79
CA GLY A 81 7.23 -0.98 -31.65
C GLY A 81 7.17 -0.15 -30.37
N LYS A 82 6.19 -0.46 -29.53
CA LYS A 82 6.08 0.02 -28.15
C LYS A 82 7.40 -0.31 -27.43
N GLY A 83 8.36 0.61 -27.50
CA GLY A 83 9.60 0.51 -26.76
C GLY A 83 9.24 0.58 -25.29
N THR A 84 9.47 -0.50 -24.57
CA THR A 84 9.33 -0.56 -23.12
C THR A 84 10.26 0.50 -22.52
N ARG A 85 9.68 1.64 -22.12
CA ARG A 85 10.41 2.71 -21.43
C ARG A 85 11.00 2.10 -20.16
N ARG A 86 12.32 2.22 -19.98
CA ARG A 86 12.97 1.83 -18.72
C ARG A 86 12.66 2.83 -17.63
N LEU A 87 12.55 2.34 -16.40
CA LEU A 87 12.39 3.18 -15.23
C LEU A 87 13.70 3.90 -14.92
N THR A 88 13.59 5.18 -14.59
CA THR A 88 14.75 6.06 -14.35
C THR A 88 14.81 6.57 -12.91
N SER A 89 15.96 7.10 -12.50
CA SER A 89 16.10 7.70 -11.16
C SER A 89 15.19 8.93 -10.99
N GLU A 90 14.87 9.58 -12.10
CA GLU A 90 14.00 10.73 -12.22
C GLU A 90 12.55 10.33 -11.89
N ASP A 91 12.11 9.16 -12.38
CA ASP A 91 10.79 8.59 -12.07
C ASP A 91 10.60 8.35 -10.57
N VAL A 92 11.66 7.91 -9.90
CA VAL A 92 11.69 7.72 -8.44
C VAL A 92 11.60 9.05 -7.71
N LYS A 93 12.47 10.00 -8.07
CA LYS A 93 12.54 11.33 -7.42
C LYS A 93 11.21 12.08 -7.55
N CYS A 94 10.59 12.04 -8.73
CA CYS A 94 9.30 12.67 -8.99
C CYS A 94 8.21 12.19 -8.04
N ARG A 95 8.14 10.87 -7.80
CA ARG A 95 7.12 10.23 -6.95
C ARG A 95 7.44 10.28 -5.46
N GLN A 96 8.73 10.32 -5.08
CA GLN A 96 9.14 10.28 -3.67
C GLN A 96 8.52 11.40 -2.83
N SER A 97 8.40 12.61 -3.38
CA SER A 97 7.82 13.76 -2.67
C SER A 97 6.36 13.54 -2.28
N PHE A 98 5.58 12.87 -3.14
CA PHE A 98 4.21 12.48 -2.85
C PHE A 98 4.17 11.45 -1.72
N PHE A 99 4.99 10.40 -1.80
CA PHE A 99 5.01 9.35 -0.77
C PHE A 99 5.51 9.82 0.59
N ASN A 100 6.39 10.82 0.64
CA ASN A 100 6.77 11.49 1.89
C ASN A 100 5.57 12.20 2.54
N ARG A 101 4.71 12.84 1.74
CA ARG A 101 3.47 13.47 2.23
C ARG A 101 2.45 12.42 2.65
N LEU A 102 2.31 11.35 1.87
CA LEU A 102 1.41 10.24 2.19
C LEU A 102 1.81 9.55 3.49
N TYR A 103 3.11 9.32 3.70
CA TYR A 103 3.65 8.78 4.95
C TYR A 103 3.18 9.60 6.16
N LYS A 104 3.32 10.92 6.09
CA LYS A 104 2.84 11.81 7.15
C LYS A 104 1.34 11.63 7.35
N ARG A 105 0.53 11.72 6.28
CA ARG A 105 -0.94 11.59 6.36
C ARG A 105 -1.38 10.27 7.00
N VAL A 106 -0.78 9.16 6.57
CA VAL A 106 -1.07 7.82 7.14
C VAL A 106 -0.68 7.76 8.61
N ALA A 107 0.51 8.26 8.99
CA ALA A 107 0.94 8.31 10.38
C ALA A 107 -0.02 9.13 11.26
N TRP A 108 -0.43 10.32 10.79
CA TRP A 108 -1.43 11.14 11.49
C TRP A 108 -2.77 10.43 11.64
N LYS A 109 -3.27 9.78 10.58
CA LYS A 109 -4.53 9.02 10.63
C LYS A 109 -4.42 7.85 11.61
N LEU A 110 -3.33 7.09 11.57
CA LEU A 110 -3.09 5.99 12.51
C LEU A 110 -3.08 6.49 13.95
N VAL A 111 -2.36 7.57 14.26
CA VAL A 111 -2.34 8.16 15.61
C VAL A 111 -3.74 8.57 16.06
N SER A 112 -4.51 9.24 15.19
CA SER A 112 -5.89 9.65 15.52
C SER A 112 -6.86 8.48 15.70
N SER A 113 -6.55 7.31 15.14
CA SER A 113 -7.37 6.10 15.23
C SER A 113 -6.90 5.13 16.34
N GLY A 114 -5.98 5.54 17.21
CA GLY A 114 -5.48 4.71 18.32
C GLY A 114 -4.35 3.75 17.95
N GLY A 115 -3.66 4.01 16.83
CA GLY A 115 -2.53 3.23 16.35
C GLY A 115 -2.90 2.08 15.42
N PHE A 116 -1.89 1.31 15.00
CA PHE A 116 -2.10 0.13 14.16
C PHE A 116 -2.65 -1.03 14.98
N SER A 117 -3.79 -1.58 14.58
CA SER A 117 -4.43 -2.71 15.27
C SER A 117 -5.16 -3.60 14.28
N PRO A 118 -5.36 -4.90 14.57
CA PRO A 118 -6.07 -5.81 13.66
C PRO A 118 -7.53 -5.42 13.41
N ASN A 119 -8.16 -4.71 14.36
CA ASN A 119 -9.55 -4.27 14.28
C ASN A 119 -9.73 -2.94 13.53
N LEU A 120 -8.63 -2.23 13.25
CA LEU A 120 -8.65 -0.99 12.49
C LEU A 120 -9.10 -1.25 11.05
N ASN A 121 -9.94 -0.35 10.50
CA ASN A 121 -10.25 -0.34 9.09
C ASN A 121 -9.06 0.22 8.27
N HIS A 122 -8.08 -0.65 8.02
CA HIS A 122 -6.88 -0.32 7.24
C HIS A 122 -7.19 0.25 5.86
N THR A 123 -8.26 -0.25 5.23
CA THR A 123 -8.69 0.20 3.90
C THR A 123 -9.08 1.68 3.91
N GLU A 124 -9.84 2.10 4.91
CA GLU A 124 -10.30 3.49 5.05
C GLU A 124 -9.15 4.43 5.43
N VAL A 125 -8.28 4.01 6.34
CA VAL A 125 -7.08 4.79 6.72
C VAL A 125 -6.21 5.06 5.49
N LEU A 126 -5.95 4.04 4.67
CA LEU A 126 -5.15 4.20 3.46
C LEU A 126 -5.87 5.05 2.40
N SER A 127 -7.14 4.73 2.10
CA SER A 127 -7.91 5.41 1.04
C SER A 127 -8.10 6.90 1.35
N SER A 128 -8.55 7.22 2.57
CA SER A 128 -8.74 8.62 3.00
C SER A 128 -7.43 9.41 3.05
N SER A 129 -6.30 8.77 3.39
CA SER A 129 -4.98 9.42 3.37
C SER A 129 -4.55 9.78 1.95
N VAL A 130 -4.80 8.89 0.98
CA VAL A 130 -4.49 9.11 -0.43
C VAL A 130 -5.39 10.20 -1.03
N GLU A 131 -6.70 10.14 -0.74
CA GLU A 131 -7.68 11.12 -1.18
C GLU A 131 -7.40 12.53 -0.62
N SER A 132 -6.90 12.62 0.62
CA SER A 132 -6.49 13.91 1.23
C SER A 132 -5.33 14.60 0.52
N LEU A 133 -4.65 13.89 -0.38
CA LEU A 133 -3.58 14.40 -1.23
C LEU A 133 -4.02 14.55 -2.69
N SER A 134 -5.33 14.56 -2.95
CA SER A 134 -5.94 14.69 -4.27
C SER A 134 -5.46 13.61 -5.25
N SER A 135 -5.26 12.39 -4.75
CA SER A 135 -4.87 11.22 -5.53
C SER A 135 -5.85 10.09 -5.29
N THR A 136 -5.79 9.06 -6.12
CA THR A 136 -6.62 7.86 -6.01
C THR A 136 -5.75 6.60 -5.85
N LEU A 137 -6.34 5.56 -5.26
CA LEU A 137 -5.77 4.22 -5.26
C LEU A 137 -6.17 3.49 -6.54
N ASP A 138 -5.19 2.93 -7.23
CA ASP A 138 -5.41 2.02 -8.33
C ASP A 138 -5.54 0.60 -7.77
N ILE A 139 -6.71 0.00 -7.96
CA ILE A 139 -7.05 -1.31 -7.39
C ILE A 139 -7.20 -2.31 -8.54
N ALA A 140 -6.40 -3.37 -8.52
CA ALA A 140 -6.50 -4.47 -9.47
C ALA A 140 -6.92 -5.75 -8.76
N PHE A 141 -8.02 -6.36 -9.23
CA PHE A 141 -8.47 -7.66 -8.77
C PHE A 141 -8.24 -8.70 -9.84
N VAL A 142 -7.59 -9.80 -9.50
CA VAL A 142 -7.36 -10.93 -10.42
C VAL A 142 -7.66 -12.25 -9.71
N PRO A 143 -8.37 -13.18 -10.35
CA PRO A 143 -8.54 -14.52 -9.82
C PRO A 143 -7.20 -15.23 -9.62
N LEU A 144 -7.02 -15.90 -8.49
CA LEU A 144 -5.75 -16.58 -8.17
C LEU A 144 -5.35 -17.63 -9.22
N LYS A 145 -6.34 -18.27 -9.87
CA LYS A 145 -6.13 -19.22 -10.96
C LYS A 145 -5.43 -18.62 -12.18
N ASP A 146 -5.54 -17.31 -12.39
CA ASP A 146 -4.97 -16.61 -13.54
C ASP A 146 -3.53 -16.15 -13.26
N LEU A 147 -3.07 -16.29 -12.00
CA LEU A 147 -1.72 -15.95 -11.56
C LEU A 147 -0.93 -17.24 -11.36
N ALA A 148 -0.24 -17.69 -12.41
CA ALA A 148 0.60 -18.88 -12.38
C ALA A 148 1.83 -18.75 -11.46
N ASP A 149 2.25 -17.52 -11.18
CA ASP A 149 3.47 -17.21 -10.42
C ASP A 149 3.25 -17.16 -8.89
N LEU A 150 2.01 -17.29 -8.40
CA LEU A 150 1.71 -17.36 -6.97
C LEU A 150 1.49 -18.80 -6.50
N PRO A 151 1.87 -19.13 -5.24
CA PRO A 151 1.59 -20.44 -4.68
C PRO A 151 0.07 -20.65 -4.58
N GLN A 152 -0.45 -21.51 -5.44
CA GLN A 152 -1.82 -21.99 -5.39
C GLN A 152 -1.91 -23.05 -4.28
N ASN A 153 -2.22 -22.61 -3.05
CA ASN A 153 -2.56 -23.57 -2.00
C ASN A 153 -3.80 -24.36 -2.43
N LYS A 154 -3.71 -25.70 -2.37
CA LYS A 154 -4.76 -26.63 -2.83
C LYS A 154 -6.07 -26.50 -2.04
N THR A 155 -6.07 -25.76 -0.94
CA THR A 155 -7.26 -25.42 -0.15
C THR A 155 -7.85 -24.12 -0.71
N THR A 156 -8.87 -24.29 -1.56
CA THR A 156 -9.65 -23.36 -2.39
C THR A 156 -10.29 -22.14 -1.72
N GLN A 157 -9.90 -21.78 -0.51
CA GLN A 157 -10.60 -20.73 0.22
C GLN A 157 -10.28 -19.33 -0.30
N GLU A 158 -9.05 -19.02 -0.69
CA GLU A 158 -8.71 -17.70 -1.25
C GLU A 158 -8.57 -17.79 -2.76
N ASN A 159 -9.45 -17.10 -3.48
CA ASN A 159 -9.56 -17.19 -4.94
C ASN A 159 -9.40 -15.84 -5.64
N ILE A 160 -9.28 -14.74 -4.89
CA ILE A 160 -9.10 -13.39 -5.43
C ILE A 160 -7.82 -12.78 -4.85
N VAL A 161 -6.99 -12.24 -5.73
CA VAL A 161 -5.83 -11.41 -5.39
C VAL A 161 -6.15 -9.95 -5.67
N CYS A 162 -5.76 -9.08 -4.76
CA CYS A 162 -5.86 -7.64 -4.87
C CYS A 162 -4.47 -7.02 -4.84
N GLU A 163 -4.11 -6.25 -5.87
CA GLU A 163 -2.94 -5.37 -5.89
C GLU A 163 -3.39 -3.91 -5.73
N LEU A 164 -2.72 -3.19 -4.83
CA LEU A 164 -2.90 -1.76 -4.62
C LEU A 164 -1.70 -0.99 -5.17
N ARG A 165 -1.98 0.01 -6.00
CA ARG A 165 -0.99 0.98 -6.47
C ARG A 165 -1.49 2.40 -6.23
N CYS A 166 -0.58 3.36 -6.28
CA CYS A 166 -0.90 4.77 -6.32
C CYS A 166 0.18 5.50 -7.12
N GLN A 167 -0.20 6.38 -8.05
CA GLN A 167 0.75 7.10 -8.90
C GLN A 167 1.71 6.16 -9.65
N GLY A 168 1.22 4.99 -10.06
CA GLY A 168 2.02 3.95 -10.71
C GLY A 168 3.04 3.26 -9.79
N VAL A 169 2.98 3.43 -8.47
CA VAL A 169 3.86 2.75 -7.48
C VAL A 169 3.10 1.64 -6.75
N TYR A 170 3.67 0.45 -6.70
CA TYR A 170 3.16 -0.68 -5.92
C TYR A 170 3.21 -0.41 -4.42
N LEU A 171 2.10 -0.67 -3.72
CA LEU A 171 1.97 -0.46 -2.27
C LEU A 171 1.81 -1.76 -1.49
N GLY A 172 1.03 -2.71 -2.00
CA GLY A 172 0.72 -3.93 -1.29
C GLY A 172 -0.14 -4.90 -2.10
N MET A 173 -0.12 -6.16 -1.67
CA MET A 173 -0.93 -7.24 -2.25
C MET A 173 -1.60 -8.02 -1.13
N GLY A 174 -2.81 -8.51 -1.40
CA GLY A 174 -3.56 -9.36 -0.48
C GLY A 174 -4.43 -10.37 -1.20
N CYS A 175 -4.63 -11.52 -0.56
CA CYS A 175 -5.48 -12.59 -1.04
C CYS A 175 -6.75 -12.69 -0.19
N GLY A 176 -7.85 -13.19 -0.76
CA GLY A 176 -9.10 -13.37 -0.03
C GLY A 176 -10.17 -14.15 -0.79
N LYS A 177 -11.24 -14.48 -0.07
CA LYS A 177 -12.49 -15.08 -0.57
C LYS A 177 -13.34 -14.10 -1.39
N THR A 178 -13.29 -12.84 -1.01
CA THR A 178 -14.05 -11.74 -1.62
C THR A 178 -13.10 -10.61 -1.98
N LYS A 179 -13.56 -9.70 -2.85
CA LYS A 179 -12.79 -8.51 -3.24
C LYS A 179 -12.50 -7.64 -2.00
N GLU A 180 -13.47 -7.51 -1.11
CA GLU A 180 -13.40 -6.71 0.11
C GLU A 180 -12.34 -7.27 1.06
N ASN A 181 -12.32 -8.59 1.27
CA ASN A 181 -11.31 -9.22 2.11
C ASN A 181 -9.92 -9.12 1.51
N ALA A 182 -9.78 -9.40 0.21
CA ALA A 182 -8.49 -9.26 -0.49
C ALA A 182 -7.96 -7.81 -0.42
N LYS A 183 -8.84 -6.82 -0.60
CA LYS A 183 -8.52 -5.39 -0.45
C LYS A 183 -8.12 -5.03 0.98
N ALA A 184 -8.82 -5.56 1.99
CA ALA A 184 -8.47 -5.31 3.39
C ALA A 184 -7.09 -5.87 3.74
N VAL A 185 -6.78 -7.10 3.28
CA VAL A 185 -5.44 -7.69 3.44
C VAL A 185 -4.39 -6.85 2.72
N ALA A 186 -4.62 -6.47 1.45
CA ALA A 186 -3.68 -5.65 0.69
C ALA A 186 -3.43 -4.28 1.35
N SER A 187 -4.48 -3.65 1.88
CA SER A 187 -4.40 -2.36 2.57
C SER A 187 -3.61 -2.48 3.86
N ARG A 188 -3.80 -3.57 4.61
CA ARG A 188 -3.02 -3.87 5.82
C ARG A 188 -1.54 -4.06 5.49
N GLU A 189 -1.21 -4.82 4.45
CA GLU A 189 0.19 -5.00 4.02
C GLU A 189 0.83 -3.67 3.58
N ALA A 190 0.09 -2.82 2.85
CA ALA A 190 0.55 -1.49 2.50
C ALA A 190 0.81 -0.61 3.74
N ILE A 191 -0.11 -0.60 4.71
CA ILE A 191 0.05 0.18 5.96
C ILE A 191 1.30 -0.24 6.73
N LYS A 192 1.65 -1.54 6.76
CA LYS A 192 2.88 -2.01 7.45
C LYS A 192 4.16 -1.33 6.94
N VAL A 193 4.21 -0.97 5.65
CA VAL A 193 5.35 -0.22 5.10
C VAL A 193 5.42 1.18 5.71
N PHE A 194 4.28 1.85 5.89
CA PHE A 194 4.19 3.16 6.53
C PHE A 194 4.47 3.15 8.04
N LEU A 195 4.48 1.99 8.70
CA LEU A 195 4.91 1.87 10.10
C LEU A 195 6.44 1.87 10.25
N LYS A 196 7.19 1.77 9.15
CA LYS A 196 8.64 1.79 9.18
C LYS A 196 9.16 3.20 9.43
N LYS A 197 10.43 3.28 9.84
CA LYS A 197 11.10 4.55 10.17
C LYS A 197 11.08 5.52 8.99
N LYS A 198 11.24 5.01 7.77
CA LYS A 198 11.19 5.80 6.55
C LYS A 198 10.74 4.96 5.36
N VAL A 199 9.92 5.54 4.50
CA VAL A 199 9.50 4.91 3.25
C VAL A 199 10.17 5.56 2.05
N VAL A 200 10.56 4.75 1.07
CA VAL A 200 11.24 5.17 -0.15
C VAL A 200 10.65 4.46 -1.35
N VAL A 201 10.50 5.18 -2.45
CA VAL A 201 10.19 4.62 -3.76
C VAL A 201 11.50 4.07 -4.31
N LYS A 202 11.50 2.82 -4.75
CA LYS A 202 12.66 2.16 -5.37
C LYS A 202 12.23 1.48 -6.67
N ILE A 203 13.14 1.45 -7.63
CA ILE A 203 13.03 0.54 -8.77
C ILE A 203 13.41 -0.85 -8.26
N CYS A 204 12.56 -1.83 -8.52
CA CYS A 204 12.72 -3.21 -8.11
C CYS A 204 12.40 -4.14 -9.28
N LYS A 205 12.80 -5.40 -9.16
CA LYS A 205 12.39 -6.45 -10.11
C LYS A 205 11.22 -7.22 -9.50
N ARG A 206 10.17 -7.43 -10.30
CA ARG A 206 9.04 -8.31 -9.97
C ARG A 206 8.83 -9.29 -11.10
N LYS A 207 8.26 -10.45 -10.81
CA LYS A 207 7.86 -11.40 -11.85
C LYS A 207 6.54 -10.98 -12.47
N TYR A 208 6.43 -11.03 -13.78
CA TYR A 208 5.17 -10.87 -14.51
C TYR A 208 5.17 -11.89 -15.65
N CYS A 209 4.19 -12.81 -15.65
CA CYS A 209 4.11 -13.91 -16.61
C CYS A 209 5.44 -14.69 -16.74
N GLY A 210 6.06 -15.00 -15.60
CA GLY A 210 7.34 -15.72 -15.54
C GLY A 210 8.59 -14.91 -15.93
N GLN A 211 8.46 -13.64 -16.31
CA GLN A 211 9.59 -12.76 -16.67
C GLN A 211 9.87 -11.71 -15.60
N ASP A 212 11.14 -11.36 -15.40
CA ASP A 212 11.52 -10.25 -14.55
C ASP A 212 11.22 -8.91 -15.25
N VAL A 213 10.39 -8.09 -14.63
CA VAL A 213 10.04 -6.73 -15.09
C VAL A 213 10.45 -5.71 -14.04
N GLU A 214 10.88 -4.53 -14.50
CA GLU A 214 11.14 -3.39 -13.63
C GLU A 214 9.81 -2.81 -13.13
N ASP A 215 9.72 -2.54 -11.83
CA ASP A 215 8.56 -1.92 -11.19
C ASP A 215 9.01 -0.86 -10.18
N LEU A 216 8.17 0.15 -9.94
CA LEU A 216 8.29 1.08 -8.82
C LEU A 216 7.52 0.53 -7.63
N ALA A 217 8.20 0.34 -6.49
CA ALA A 217 7.58 -0.10 -5.26
C ALA A 217 7.89 0.84 -4.10
N LEU A 218 6.92 1.03 -3.20
CA LEU A 218 7.13 1.69 -1.93
C LEU A 218 7.69 0.69 -0.92
N LEU A 219 8.87 0.97 -0.39
CA LEU A 219 9.62 0.09 0.50
C LEU A 219 10.14 0.83 1.72
N ASP A 220 10.58 0.07 2.71
CA ASP A 220 11.45 0.58 3.77
C ASP A 220 12.80 1.06 3.20
N GLU A 221 13.37 2.12 3.77
CA GLU A 221 14.73 2.56 3.41
C GLU A 221 15.75 1.44 3.67
N GLU A 222 15.62 0.74 4.79
CA GLU A 222 16.54 -0.32 5.25
C GLU A 222 16.36 -1.65 4.49
N SER A 223 15.32 -1.77 3.66
CA SER A 223 15.09 -2.92 2.79
C SER A 223 16.18 -3.06 1.74
N ARG A 224 16.97 -4.14 1.82
CA ARG A 224 18.03 -4.50 0.87
C ARG A 224 17.56 -5.44 -0.24
N CYS A 225 16.70 -6.41 0.09
CA CYS A 225 16.18 -7.41 -0.84
C CYS A 225 14.67 -7.58 -0.64
N PRO A 226 13.82 -6.80 -1.32
CA PRO A 226 12.39 -6.91 -1.16
C PRO A 226 11.90 -8.18 -1.88
N ASN A 227 11.41 -9.16 -1.13
CA ASN A 227 10.72 -10.33 -1.70
C ASN A 227 9.30 -9.91 -2.11
N LEU A 228 9.21 -9.26 -3.26
CA LEU A 228 7.95 -8.75 -3.77
C LEU A 228 7.15 -9.85 -4.48
N PRO A 229 5.83 -9.87 -4.30
CA PRO A 229 4.99 -10.79 -5.05
C PRO A 229 5.01 -10.44 -6.54
N PRO A 230 4.68 -11.40 -7.42
CA PRO A 230 4.55 -11.15 -8.85
C PRO A 230 3.55 -10.02 -9.12
N ALA A 231 3.75 -9.29 -10.21
CA ALA A 231 2.86 -8.22 -10.63
C ALA A 231 1.58 -8.79 -11.22
N VAL A 232 0.45 -8.17 -10.88
CA VAL A 232 -0.86 -8.57 -11.41
C VAL A 232 -1.11 -8.00 -12.81
N LYS A 233 -0.48 -6.86 -13.11
CA LYS A 233 -0.51 -6.16 -14.41
C LYS A 233 0.92 -5.81 -14.82
N ASN A 234 1.15 -5.62 -16.11
CA ASN A 234 2.46 -5.19 -16.60
C ASN A 234 2.80 -3.80 -16.02
N PRO A 235 3.83 -3.66 -15.15
CA PRO A 235 4.15 -2.40 -14.51
C PRO A 235 4.52 -1.29 -15.50
N LEU A 236 5.10 -1.65 -16.64
CA LEU A 236 5.55 -0.70 -17.66
C LEU A 236 4.40 -0.04 -18.44
N GLU A 237 3.19 -0.60 -18.34
CA GLU A 237 1.98 -0.05 -18.98
C GLU A 237 1.19 0.88 -18.06
N ILE A 238 1.58 1.01 -16.79
CA ILE A 238 0.84 1.73 -15.74
C ILE A 238 1.49 3.10 -15.42
N ILE A 239 2.64 3.42 -16.02
CA ILE A 239 3.49 4.59 -15.72
C ILE A 239 3.07 5.85 -16.46
#